data_AF-A0A1G1LRE4-F1
#
_entry.id   AF-A0A1G1LRE4-F1
#
_cell.length_a   1.000
_cell.length_b   1.000
_cell.length_c   1.000
_cell.angle_alpha   90.00
_cell.angle_beta   90.00
_cell.angle_gamma   90.00
#
_symmetry.space_group_name_H-M   'P 1'
#
loop_
_entity.id
_entity.type
_entity.pdbx_description
1 polymer ?
#
loop_
_entity_poly.entity_id
_entity_poly.type
_entity_poly.pdbx_seq_one_letter_code
_entity_poly.pdbx_strand_id
1 'polypeptide(L)'
;MKRTNNKGFTLVEIMIVVAIIALLAAIAIPNLLRAKISANDALAKSTLRSLSTASETFATSNTGNYPDSMASLTGATPPYINTAYCDSTMSGFTYACTFGAGAYTFRATPVTVGTSGTTTFTITTGGVLN
;
A
#
# COMPACT_ATOMS: atom_id res chain seq x y z
N MET A 1 -63.70 -0.72 -3.98
CA MET A 1 -62.53 -1.19 -4.75
C MET A 1 -61.46 -0.09 -4.70
N LYS A 2 -60.40 -0.27 -3.91
CA LYS A 2 -59.42 0.77 -3.59
C LYS A 2 -58.36 0.80 -4.71
N ARG A 3 -58.37 1.83 -5.57
CA ARG A 3 -57.33 2.00 -6.63
C ARG A 3 -56.00 2.33 -5.95
N THR A 4 -55.07 1.39 -5.97
CA THR A 4 -53.67 1.65 -5.59
C THR A 4 -53.04 2.51 -6.68
N ASN A 5 -52.78 3.77 -6.34
CA ASN A 5 -52.16 4.73 -7.23
C ASN A 5 -50.67 4.38 -7.37
N ASN A 6 -50.32 3.54 -8.34
CA ASN A 6 -48.92 3.27 -8.67
C ASN A 6 -48.31 4.54 -9.30
N LYS A 7 -47.66 5.35 -8.47
CA LYS A 7 -46.85 6.47 -8.94
C LYS A 7 -45.57 5.91 -9.55
N GLY A 8 -45.45 6.01 -10.88
CA GLY A 8 -44.19 5.77 -11.58
C GLY A 8 -43.26 6.98 -11.48
N PHE A 9 -41.96 6.74 -11.50
CA PHE A 9 -40.95 7.81 -11.59
C PHE A 9 -41.06 8.53 -12.94
N THR A 10 -40.91 9.85 -12.93
CA THR A 10 -40.85 10.62 -14.19
C THR A 10 -39.45 10.52 -14.81
N LEU A 11 -39.38 10.58 -16.15
CA LEU A 11 -38.09 10.64 -16.86
C LEU A 11 -37.27 11.86 -16.43
N VAL A 12 -37.95 12.99 -16.16
CA VAL A 12 -37.33 14.23 -15.71
C VAL A 12 -36.68 14.06 -14.33
N GLU A 13 -37.31 13.34 -13.39
CA GLU A 13 -36.70 13.04 -12.08
C GLU A 13 -35.40 12.25 -12.24
N ILE A 14 -35.39 11.23 -13.09
CA ILE A 14 -34.18 10.44 -13.31
C ILE A 14 -33.09 11.28 -13.99
N MET A 15 -33.44 12.15 -14.94
CA MET A 15 -32.47 13.02 -15.63
C MET A 15 -31.78 14.01 -14.70
N ILE A 16 -32.51 14.66 -13.79
CA ILE A 16 -31.93 15.62 -12.85
C ILE A 16 -31.03 14.89 -11.84
N VAL A 17 -31.45 13.72 -11.36
CA VAL A 17 -30.68 12.91 -10.42
C VAL A 17 -29.33 12.49 -11.03
N VAL A 18 -29.32 11.97 -12.25
CA VAL A 18 -28.05 11.58 -12.90
C VAL A 18 -27.16 12.78 -13.20
N ALA A 19 -27.74 13.95 -13.52
CA ALA A 19 -26.97 15.18 -13.73
C ALA A 19 -26.26 15.65 -12.45
N ILE A 20 -26.94 15.61 -11.30
CA ILE A 20 -26.34 15.97 -10.01
C ILE A 20 -25.28 14.95 -9.60
N ILE A 21 -25.55 13.64 -9.76
CA ILE A 21 -24.56 12.59 -9.47
C ILE A 21 -23.32 12.75 -10.34
N ALA A 22 -23.47 13.04 -11.64
CA ALA A 22 -22.36 13.27 -12.55
C ALA A 22 -21.52 14.49 -12.14
N LEU A 23 -22.15 15.59 -11.71
CA LEU A 23 -21.46 16.77 -11.19
C LEU A 23 -20.63 16.44 -9.93
N LEU A 24 -21.24 15.74 -8.97
CA LEU A 24 -20.55 15.35 -7.74
C LEU A 24 -19.39 14.38 -8.03
N ALA A 25 -19.61 13.40 -8.91
CA ALA A 25 -18.58 12.44 -9.32
C ALA A 25 -17.39 13.13 -10.01
N ALA A 26 -17.63 14.13 -10.87
CA ALA A 26 -16.58 14.87 -11.56
C ALA A 26 -15.60 15.56 -10.60
N ILE A 27 -16.08 16.04 -9.45
CA ILE A 27 -15.24 16.68 -8.42
C ILE A 27 -14.61 15.64 -7.49
N ALA A 28 -15.39 14.61 -7.11
CA ALA A 28 -14.98 13.62 -6.11
C ALA A 28 -13.91 12.64 -6.63
N ILE A 29 -14.08 12.12 -7.86
CA ILE A 29 -13.19 11.11 -8.45
C ILE A 29 -11.72 11.56 -8.49
N PRO A 30 -11.34 12.75 -9.02
CA PRO A 30 -9.94 13.14 -9.08
C PRO A 30 -9.33 13.32 -7.68
N ASN A 31 -10.12 13.76 -6.70
CA ASN A 31 -9.64 13.87 -5.33
C ASN A 31 -9.41 12.49 -4.69
N LEU A 32 -10.33 11.55 -4.91
CA LEU A 32 -10.21 10.18 -4.43
C LEU A 32 -8.98 9.47 -5.02
N LEU A 33 -8.69 9.67 -6.31
CA LEU A 33 -7.50 9.11 -6.95
C LEU A 33 -6.21 9.63 -6.31
N ARG A 34 -6.12 10.94 -6.05
CA ARG A 34 -4.97 11.53 -5.34
C ARG A 34 -4.82 11.01 -3.91
N ALA A 35 -5.93 10.91 -3.18
CA ALA A 35 -5.95 10.36 -1.83
C ALA A 35 -5.46 8.91 -1.81
N LYS A 36 -5.87 8.09 -2.78
CA LYS A 36 -5.41 6.70 -2.93
C LYS A 36 -3.91 6.61 -3.18
N ILE A 37 -3.35 7.46 -4.06
CA ILE A 37 -1.91 7.51 -4.32
C ILE A 37 -1.14 7.84 -3.04
N SER A 38 -1.56 8.89 -2.31
CA SER A 38 -0.95 9.29 -1.04
C SER A 38 -1.03 8.18 0.02
N ALA A 39 -2.17 7.49 0.11
CA ALA A 39 -2.34 6.35 1.01
C ALA A 39 -1.40 5.20 0.66
N ASN A 40 -1.25 4.87 -0.63
CA ASN A 40 -0.32 3.84 -1.08
C ASN A 40 1.14 4.19 -0.76
N ASP A 41 1.55 5.45 -0.98
CA ASP A 41 2.90 5.92 -0.63
C ASP A 41 3.15 5.81 0.89
N ALA A 42 2.17 6.19 1.71
CA ALA A 42 2.27 6.09 3.17
C ALA A 42 2.38 4.63 3.63
N LEU A 43 1.58 3.73 3.04
CA LEU A 43 1.64 2.30 3.30
C LEU A 43 2.99 1.71 2.90
N ALA A 44 3.51 2.04 1.72
CA ALA A 44 4.82 1.58 1.25
C ALA A 44 5.94 1.99 2.20
N LYS A 45 5.94 3.25 2.65
CA LYS A 45 6.89 3.73 3.66
C LYS A 45 6.76 3.01 4.99
N SER A 46 5.54 2.75 5.43
CA SER A 46 5.27 2.00 6.67
C SER A 46 5.80 0.57 6.57
N THR A 47 5.51 -0.14 5.49
CA THR A 47 5.98 -1.51 5.24
C THR A 47 7.51 -1.58 5.22
N LEU A 48 8.18 -0.64 4.53
CA LEU A 48 9.65 -0.58 4.51
C LEU A 48 10.23 -0.36 5.91
N ARG A 49 9.61 0.50 6.73
CA ARG A 49 10.02 0.68 8.14
C ARG A 49 9.80 -0.59 8.96
N SER A 50 8.67 -1.27 8.79
CA SER A 50 8.42 -2.54 9.49
C SER A 50 9.47 -3.60 9.13
N LEU A 51 9.86 -3.70 7.86
CA LEU A 51 10.93 -4.60 7.39
C LEU A 51 12.29 -4.25 8.01
N SER A 52 12.64 -2.96 8.04
CA SER A 52 13.86 -2.47 8.69
C SER A 52 13.85 -2.80 10.17
N THR A 53 12.79 -2.45 10.91
CA THR A 53 12.65 -2.76 12.35
C THR A 53 12.75 -4.26 12.61
N ALA A 54 12.12 -5.11 11.78
CA ALA A 54 12.23 -6.56 11.91
C ALA A 54 13.68 -7.04 11.73
N SER A 55 14.41 -6.45 10.77
CA SER A 55 15.82 -6.77 10.51
C SER A 55 16.75 -6.31 11.62
N GLU A 56 16.53 -5.12 12.19
CA GLU A 56 17.29 -4.63 13.36
C GLU A 56 17.00 -5.48 14.62
N THR A 57 15.74 -5.88 14.81
CA THR A 57 15.35 -6.74 15.94
C THR A 57 16.00 -8.12 15.80
N PHE A 58 16.00 -8.69 14.59
CA PHE A 58 16.74 -9.92 14.28
C PHE A 58 18.22 -9.78 14.59
N ALA A 59 18.87 -8.69 14.15
CA ALA A 59 20.30 -8.47 14.40
C ALA A 59 20.62 -8.39 15.90
N THR A 60 19.74 -7.77 16.69
CA THR A 60 19.87 -7.72 18.15
C THR A 60 19.84 -9.11 18.79
N SER A 61 19.00 -10.01 18.27
CA SER A 61 18.93 -11.41 18.74
C SER A 61 20.05 -12.30 18.21
N ASN A 62 20.70 -11.95 17.10
CA ASN A 62 21.67 -12.80 16.39
C ASN A 62 23.09 -12.22 16.40
N THR A 63 23.52 -11.67 17.54
CA THR A 63 24.90 -11.19 17.75
C THR A 63 25.33 -10.11 16.74
N GLY A 64 24.40 -9.25 16.33
CA GLY A 64 24.63 -8.18 15.36
C GLY A 64 24.59 -8.63 13.89
N ASN A 65 24.29 -9.89 13.60
CA ASN A 65 24.16 -10.38 12.23
C ASN A 65 22.77 -10.08 11.69
N TYR A 66 22.71 -9.37 10.56
CA TYR A 66 21.48 -9.11 9.84
C TYR A 66 20.93 -10.37 9.15
N PRO A 67 19.61 -10.44 8.88
CA PRO A 67 19.02 -11.56 8.16
C PRO A 67 19.63 -11.71 6.77
N ASP A 68 19.81 -12.96 6.35
CA ASP A 68 20.31 -13.37 5.03
C ASP A 68 19.17 -13.64 4.03
N SER A 69 17.94 -13.76 4.53
CA SER A 69 16.75 -14.01 3.73
C SER A 69 15.48 -13.54 4.43
N MET A 70 14.39 -13.39 3.67
CA MET A 70 13.07 -13.10 4.24
C MET A 70 12.55 -14.26 5.12
N ALA A 71 12.94 -15.50 4.81
CA ALA A 71 12.56 -16.67 5.60
C ALA A 71 13.11 -16.60 7.03
N SER A 72 14.28 -16.00 7.24
CA SER A 72 14.88 -15.78 8.57
C SER A 72 14.03 -14.83 9.44
N LEU A 73 13.25 -13.93 8.82
CA LEU A 73 12.36 -13.01 9.51
C LEU A 73 10.97 -13.61 9.76
N THR A 74 10.41 -14.32 8.78
CA THR A 74 9.05 -14.89 8.87
C THR A 74 8.99 -16.26 9.53
N GLY A 75 10.08 -17.02 9.51
CA GLY A 75 10.17 -18.38 10.03
C GLY A 75 10.63 -18.49 11.49
N ALA A 76 11.04 -17.37 12.11
CA ALA A 76 11.39 -17.34 13.52
C ALA A 76 10.17 -17.63 14.41
N THR A 77 10.40 -18.13 15.63
CA THR A 77 9.34 -18.40 16.61
C THR A 77 9.60 -17.63 17.91
N PRO A 78 8.83 -16.56 18.20
CA PRO A 78 7.83 -15.91 17.34
C PRO A 78 8.43 -15.21 16.11
N PRO A 79 7.66 -14.99 15.04
CA PRO A 79 8.16 -14.32 13.83
C PRO A 79 8.43 -12.84 14.06
N TYR A 80 9.48 -12.30 13.45
CA TYR A 80 9.80 -10.87 13.48
C TYR A 80 8.86 -10.06 12.57
N ILE A 81 8.33 -10.70 11.53
CA ILE A 81 7.31 -10.14 10.63
C ILE A 81 6.40 -11.25 10.13
N ASN A 82 5.09 -11.00 10.08
CA ASN A 82 4.08 -12.02 9.75
C ASN A 82 3.81 -12.17 8.25
N THR A 83 4.36 -11.27 7.42
CA THR A 83 4.08 -11.22 5.99
C THR A 83 5.39 -11.15 5.23
N ALA A 84 5.56 -12.06 4.29
CA ALA A 84 6.67 -12.00 3.34
C ALA A 84 6.34 -10.95 2.28
N TYR A 85 6.94 -9.76 2.42
CA TYR A 85 6.74 -8.66 1.48
C TYR A 85 7.63 -8.77 0.23
N CYS A 86 8.77 -9.45 0.31
CA CYS A 86 9.72 -9.53 -0.81
C CYS A 86 9.11 -10.19 -2.03
N ASP A 87 9.44 -9.65 -3.21
CA ASP A 87 9.02 -10.12 -4.53
C ASP A 87 7.48 -10.15 -4.70
N SER A 88 6.77 -9.39 -3.87
CA SER A 88 5.32 -9.27 -3.92
C SER A 88 4.89 -7.88 -4.35
N THR A 89 3.72 -7.82 -4.99
CA THR A 89 3.04 -6.56 -5.32
C THR A 89 1.87 -6.38 -4.38
N MET A 90 1.88 -5.31 -3.58
CA MET A 90 0.83 -4.96 -2.63
C MET A 90 0.51 -3.48 -2.69
N SER A 91 -0.77 -3.13 -2.68
CA SER A 91 -1.25 -1.73 -2.65
C SER A 91 -0.59 -0.82 -3.69
N GLY A 92 -0.33 -1.35 -4.89
CA GLY A 92 0.25 -0.57 -5.99
C GLY A 92 1.77 -0.43 -5.98
N PHE A 93 2.47 -1.12 -5.08
CA PHE A 93 3.93 -1.17 -5.02
C PHE A 93 4.44 -2.60 -5.13
N THR A 94 5.56 -2.77 -5.81
CA THR A 94 6.35 -4.00 -5.85
C THR A 94 7.53 -3.85 -4.91
N TYR A 95 7.67 -4.79 -4.00
CA TYR A 95 8.73 -4.78 -2.99
C TYR A 95 9.86 -5.70 -3.40
N ALA A 96 11.08 -5.17 -3.45
CA ALA A 96 12.30 -5.93 -3.65
C ALA A 96 13.11 -5.91 -2.36
N CYS A 97 13.64 -7.06 -1.98
CA CYS A 97 14.52 -7.19 -0.83
C CYS A 97 15.85 -7.77 -1.27
N THR A 98 16.92 -7.14 -0.84
CA THR A 98 18.28 -7.63 -1.06
C THR A 98 18.94 -7.75 0.29
N PHE A 99 19.34 -8.96 0.64
CA PHE A 99 20.13 -9.25 1.83
C PHE A 99 21.57 -9.47 1.39
N GLY A 100 22.48 -8.66 1.94
CA GLY A 100 23.92 -8.74 1.71
C GLY A 100 24.64 -9.18 2.97
N ALA A 101 25.95 -9.40 2.87
CA ALA A 101 26.78 -9.78 4.01
C ALA A 101 26.74 -8.69 5.10
N GLY A 102 25.90 -8.88 6.12
CA GLY A 102 25.72 -7.92 7.22
C GLY A 102 24.97 -6.65 6.83
N ALA A 103 24.19 -6.66 5.75
CA ALA A 103 23.39 -5.51 5.34
C ALA A 103 22.10 -5.94 4.65
N TYR A 104 21.12 -5.05 4.57
CA TYR A 104 19.88 -5.21 3.84
C TYR A 104 19.57 -3.94 3.05
N THR A 105 18.85 -4.12 1.94
CA THR A 105 18.26 -3.05 1.16
C THR A 105 16.86 -3.47 0.79
N PHE A 106 15.86 -2.69 1.22
CA PHE A 106 14.47 -2.88 0.86
C PHE A 106 14.02 -1.73 -0.03
N ARG A 107 13.37 -2.05 -1.13
CA ARG A 107 12.90 -1.08 -2.11
C ARG A 107 11.42 -1.32 -2.43
N ALA A 108 10.61 -0.27 -2.34
CA ALA A 108 9.23 -0.27 -2.80
C ALA A 108 9.15 0.55 -4.09
N THR A 109 8.85 -0.10 -5.21
CA THR A 109 8.73 0.53 -6.54
C THR A 109 7.26 0.58 -6.94
N PRO A 110 6.69 1.75 -7.29
CA PRO A 110 5.30 1.81 -7.73
C PRO A 110 5.12 1.02 -9.03
N VAL A 111 4.03 0.27 -9.14
CA VAL A 111 3.70 -0.53 -10.35
C VAL A 111 3.55 0.37 -11.57
N THR A 112 2.82 1.47 -11.40
CA THR A 112 2.68 2.53 -12.40
C THR A 112 2.90 3.88 -11.72
N VAL A 113 3.96 4.58 -12.12
CA VAL A 113 4.28 5.93 -11.61
C VAL A 113 3.14 6.90 -11.94
N GLY A 114 2.71 7.68 -10.94
CA GLY A 114 1.64 8.66 -11.07
C GLY A 114 0.21 8.09 -11.01
N THR A 115 0.06 6.76 -10.90
CA THR A 115 -1.26 6.11 -10.74
C THR A 115 -1.33 5.25 -9.49
N SER A 116 -0.28 4.47 -9.21
CA SER A 116 -0.22 3.56 -8.05
C SER A 116 0.56 4.15 -6.89
N GLY A 117 1.54 5.00 -7.19
CA GLY A 117 2.41 5.70 -6.23
C GLY A 117 3.16 6.82 -6.93
N THR A 118 3.84 7.67 -6.17
CA THR A 118 4.55 8.84 -6.73
C THR A 118 5.98 8.51 -7.12
N THR A 119 6.74 7.87 -6.23
CA THR A 119 8.17 7.59 -6.42
C THR A 119 8.55 6.23 -5.84
N THR A 120 9.75 5.77 -6.17
CA THR A 120 10.34 4.60 -5.54
C THR A 120 10.88 4.99 -4.17
N PHE A 121 10.66 4.16 -3.16
CA PHE A 121 11.21 4.34 -1.82
C PHE A 121 12.24 3.27 -1.52
N THR A 122 13.36 3.64 -0.91
CA THR A 122 14.43 2.70 -0.54
C THR A 122 14.86 2.93 0.91
N ILE A 123 15.06 1.84 1.65
CA ILE A 123 15.68 1.83 2.97
C ILE A 123 16.86 0.85 2.96
N THR A 124 18.00 1.31 3.44
CA THR A 124 19.22 0.52 3.61
C THR A 124 19.52 0.38 5.10
N THR A 125 20.35 -0.60 5.48
CA THR A 125 20.81 -0.76 6.87
C THR A 125 21.35 0.54 7.46
N GLY A 126 20.83 0.93 8.64
CA GLY A 126 21.19 2.17 9.32
C GLY A 126 20.85 3.47 8.56
N GLY A 127 20.20 3.38 7.40
CA GLY A 127 19.88 4.51 6.53
C GLY A 127 18.50 5.09 6.82
N VAL A 128 18.31 6.34 6.38
CA VAL A 128 16.99 6.99 6.39
C VAL A 128 16.22 6.56 5.14
N LEU A 129 14.90 6.43 5.26
CA LEU A 129 14.03 6.15 4.11
C LEU A 129 14.10 7.31 3.12
N ASN A 130 14.50 7.02 1.88
CA ASN A 130 14.58 7.96 0.76
C ASN A 130 13.56 7.62 -0.31
#